data_AF-A0A9D8FGC7-F1
#
_entry.id   AF-A0A9D8FGC7-F1
#
_cell.length_a   1.000
_cell.length_b   1.000
_cell.length_c   1.000
_cell.angle_alpha   90.00
_cell.angle_beta   90.00
_cell.angle_gamma   90.00
#
_symmetry.space_group_name_H-M   'P 1'
#
loop_
_entity.id
_entity.type
_entity.pdbx_description
1 polymer ?
#
loop_
_entity_poly.entity_id
_entity_poly.type
_entity_poly.pdbx_seq_one_letter_code
_entity_poly.pdbx_strand_id
1 'polypeptide(L)'
;MSYQNQSDSDHLSIIIGPPGPDNIIDSVHNFAAEHSISLDDAWTAYVKFMADKFIKPNDIPNDIGLTDFSGMFTDVLEKYVRVSEYFLSHYVHSFSNNGQLLTQIKDVSKREPYTAPSIIFHARNILDVKGKPIDIRQFDKLKREMLQTLMIFLMNASWIHVSISFEYEKAKTK
;
A
#
# COMPACT_ATOMS: atom_id res chain seq x y z
N MET A 1 -18.48 -6.98 -17.65
CA MET A 1 -17.29 -6.71 -16.81
C MET A 1 -16.12 -7.48 -17.41
N SER A 2 -15.10 -6.80 -17.93
CA SER A 2 -13.87 -7.46 -18.39
C SER A 2 -12.96 -7.69 -17.19
N TYR A 3 -12.50 -8.91 -17.01
CA TYR A 3 -11.53 -9.27 -15.97
C TYR A 3 -10.11 -8.94 -16.44
N GLN A 4 -9.25 -8.51 -15.52
CA GLN A 4 -7.84 -8.22 -15.82
C GLN A 4 -7.06 -9.54 -15.96
N ASN A 5 -6.02 -9.51 -16.80
CA ASN A 5 -5.12 -10.64 -16.97
C ASN A 5 -4.40 -10.92 -15.63
N GLN A 6 -4.18 -12.20 -15.29
CA GLN A 6 -3.62 -12.64 -14.00
C GLN A 6 -2.11 -12.42 -13.88
N SER A 7 -1.61 -11.27 -14.33
CA SER A 7 -0.19 -10.92 -14.28
C SER A 7 0.19 -10.30 -12.94
N ASP A 8 1.38 -10.62 -12.45
CA ASP A 8 1.98 -9.97 -11.27
C ASP A 8 2.42 -8.53 -11.58
N SER A 9 2.46 -8.15 -12.87
CA SER A 9 2.76 -6.78 -13.32
C SER A 9 1.73 -5.77 -12.82
N ASP A 10 0.48 -6.20 -12.71
CA ASP A 10 -0.65 -5.34 -12.42
C ASP A 10 -0.90 -5.35 -10.92
N HIS A 11 -0.73 -4.20 -10.28
CA HIS A 11 -0.76 -4.14 -8.82
C HIS A 11 -1.16 -2.77 -8.29
N LEU A 12 -1.69 -2.76 -7.08
CA LEU A 12 -1.90 -1.57 -6.26
C LEU A 12 -0.82 -1.53 -5.16
N SER A 13 -0.10 -0.42 -5.06
CA SER A 13 0.92 -0.21 -4.04
C SER A 13 0.47 0.88 -3.08
N ILE A 14 0.50 0.58 -1.78
CA ILE A 14 0.41 1.55 -0.70
C ILE A 14 1.83 1.82 -0.22
N ILE A 15 2.33 3.03 -0.43
CA ILE A 15 3.70 3.47 -0.14
C ILE A 15 3.66 4.33 1.11
N ILE A 16 4.47 3.98 2.11
CA ILE A 16 4.34 4.49 3.46
C ILE A 16 5.51 5.40 3.82
N GLY A 17 5.19 6.63 4.25
CA GLY A 17 6.15 7.60 4.75
C GLY A 17 6.71 7.24 6.13
N PRO A 18 7.62 8.06 6.68
CA PRO A 18 8.10 7.89 8.05
C PRO A 18 6.96 7.91 9.07
N PRO A 19 7.17 7.38 10.30
CA PRO A 19 6.20 7.51 11.39
C PRO A 19 5.77 8.96 11.59
N GLY A 20 4.47 9.18 11.79
CA GLY A 20 3.86 10.51 11.91
C GLY A 20 3.94 11.10 13.33
N PRO A 21 3.29 10.48 14.34
CA PRO A 21 3.24 11.02 15.69
C PRO A 21 4.42 10.56 16.56
N ASP A 22 4.82 11.42 17.51
CA ASP A 22 6.00 11.25 18.38
C ASP A 22 6.01 9.91 19.14
N ASN A 23 4.84 9.43 19.58
CA ASN A 23 4.74 8.16 20.30
C ASN A 23 5.08 6.93 19.45
N ILE A 24 4.77 6.96 18.14
CA ILE A 24 5.17 5.89 17.21
C ILE A 24 6.65 6.03 16.88
N ILE A 25 7.15 7.26 16.73
CA ILE A 25 8.59 7.51 16.55
C ILE A 25 9.37 6.89 17.73
N ASP A 26 9.01 7.22 18.97
CA ASP A 26 9.67 6.66 20.16
C ASP A 26 9.58 5.13 20.22
N SER A 27 8.43 4.56 19.85
CA SER A 27 8.24 3.10 19.81
C SER A 27 9.16 2.44 18.78
N VAL A 28 9.29 3.02 17.58
CA VAL A 28 10.18 2.53 16.52
C VAL A 28 11.64 2.67 16.95
N HIS A 29 12.02 3.79 17.56
CA HIS A 29 13.36 4.02 18.09
C HIS A 29 13.73 3.01 19.19
N ASN A 30 12.83 2.76 20.14
CA ASN A 30 13.03 1.80 21.21
C ASN A 30 13.17 0.37 20.68
N PHE A 31 12.29 -0.03 19.74
CA PHE A 31 12.37 -1.35 19.09
C PHE A 31 13.69 -1.52 18.31
N ALA A 32 14.12 -0.48 17.60
CA ALA A 32 15.41 -0.48 16.89
C ALA A 32 16.58 -0.69 17.86
N ALA A 33 16.58 0.02 18.99
CA ALA A 33 17.62 -0.10 20.01
C ALA A 33 17.62 -1.48 20.70
N GLU A 34 16.45 -1.97 21.11
CA GLU A 34 16.29 -3.26 21.78
C GLU A 34 16.75 -4.43 20.89
N HIS A 35 16.43 -4.38 19.60
CA HIS A 35 16.78 -5.43 18.65
C HIS A 35 18.08 -5.18 17.89
N SER A 36 18.77 -4.05 18.14
CA SER A 36 20.01 -3.65 17.45
C SER A 36 19.89 -3.63 15.91
N ILE A 37 18.78 -3.09 15.41
CA ILE A 37 18.48 -2.94 13.97
C ILE A 37 18.41 -1.46 13.57
N SER A 38 18.35 -1.16 12.27
CA SER A 38 18.18 0.21 11.79
C SER A 38 16.75 0.72 12.07
N LEU A 39 16.57 2.05 12.08
CA LEU A 39 15.24 2.66 12.19
C LEU A 39 14.35 2.30 11.00
N ASP A 40 14.92 2.18 9.80
CA ASP A 40 14.20 1.77 8.60
C ASP A 40 13.70 0.32 8.72
N ASP A 41 14.51 -0.59 9.28
CA ASP A 41 14.12 -1.98 9.54
C ASP A 41 13.04 -2.06 10.62
N ALA A 42 13.18 -1.29 11.69
CA ALA A 42 12.18 -1.22 12.76
C ALA A 42 10.84 -0.67 12.25
N TRP A 43 10.87 0.37 11.41
CA TRP A 43 9.67 0.90 10.78
C TRP A 43 9.03 -0.09 9.81
N THR A 44 9.85 -0.77 8.99
CA THR A 44 9.40 -1.83 8.09
C THR A 44 8.73 -2.97 8.87
N ALA A 45 9.29 -3.36 10.01
CA ALA A 45 8.70 -4.38 10.89
C ALA A 45 7.35 -3.95 11.45
N TYR A 46 7.21 -2.68 11.86
CA TYR A 46 5.92 -2.12 12.29
C TYR A 46 4.87 -2.13 11.17
N VAL A 47 5.25 -1.67 9.97
CA VAL A 47 4.37 -1.68 8.79
C VAL A 47 3.92 -3.11 8.48
N LYS A 48 4.84 -4.08 8.51
CA LYS A 48 4.51 -5.50 8.32
C LYS A 48 3.52 -6.00 9.38
N PHE A 49 3.78 -5.69 10.66
CA PHE A 49 2.91 -6.07 11.76
C PHE A 49 1.48 -5.53 11.59
N MET A 50 1.34 -4.27 11.15
CA MET A 50 0.03 -3.69 10.87
C MET A 50 -0.62 -4.34 9.64
N ALA A 51 0.11 -4.58 8.56
CA ALA A 51 -0.39 -5.26 7.38
C ALA A 51 -0.86 -6.69 7.69
N ASP A 52 -0.11 -7.44 8.51
CA ASP A 52 -0.48 -8.78 8.99
C ASP A 52 -1.77 -8.77 9.83
N LYS A 53 -2.06 -7.69 10.56
CA LYS A 53 -3.34 -7.54 11.27
C LYS A 53 -4.51 -7.23 10.35
N PHE A 54 -4.24 -6.54 9.24
CA PHE A 54 -5.26 -6.16 8.25
C PHE A 54 -5.51 -7.24 7.18
N ILE A 55 -4.67 -8.27 7.09
CA ILE A 55 -4.96 -9.44 6.25
C ILE A 55 -5.75 -10.47 7.07
N LYS A 56 -7.02 -10.71 6.71
CA LYS A 56 -7.81 -11.75 7.37
C LYS A 56 -7.55 -13.12 6.74
N PRO A 57 -7.59 -14.21 7.52
CA PRO A 57 -7.55 -15.57 7.00
C PRO A 57 -8.65 -15.80 5.96
N ASN A 58 -8.31 -16.59 4.94
CA ASN A 58 -9.08 -16.89 3.74
C ASN A 58 -10.50 -17.49 3.96
N ASP A 59 -10.83 -17.85 5.20
CA ASP A 59 -12.00 -18.67 5.56
C ASP A 59 -13.02 -17.91 6.43
N ILE A 60 -12.72 -16.65 6.79
CA ILE A 60 -13.64 -15.80 7.55
C ILE A 60 -14.47 -14.97 6.55
N PRO A 61 -15.80 -15.00 6.62
CA PRO A 61 -16.62 -14.08 5.83
C PRO A 61 -16.19 -12.64 6.09
N ASN A 62 -15.83 -11.91 5.03
CA ASN A 62 -15.57 -10.48 5.14
C ASN A 62 -16.90 -9.78 5.45
N ASP A 63 -17.06 -9.34 6.69
CA ASP A 63 -18.09 -8.36 7.03
C ASP A 63 -17.78 -7.02 6.34
N ILE A 64 -18.82 -6.29 5.93
CA ILE A 64 -18.68 -4.94 5.34
C ILE A 64 -18.15 -3.99 6.42
N GLY A 65 -17.17 -3.15 6.08
CA GLY A 65 -16.56 -2.17 6.98
C GLY A 65 -15.04 -2.12 6.88
N LEU A 66 -14.44 -0.97 7.24
CA LEU A 66 -12.99 -0.67 7.15
C LEU A 66 -12.11 -1.43 8.19
N THR A 67 -12.44 -2.68 8.49
CA THR A 67 -11.78 -3.47 9.56
C THR A 67 -10.54 -4.24 9.09
N ASP A 68 -10.40 -4.45 7.77
CA ASP A 68 -9.33 -5.19 7.12
C ASP A 68 -9.17 -4.73 5.66
N PHE A 69 -8.16 -5.20 4.91
CA PHE A 69 -7.95 -4.78 3.53
C PHE A 69 -9.12 -5.11 2.59
N SER A 70 -9.79 -6.24 2.80
CA SER A 70 -10.93 -6.65 1.98
C SER A 70 -12.14 -5.74 2.21
N GLY A 71 -12.42 -5.42 3.47
CA GLY A 71 -13.47 -4.48 3.86
C GLY A 71 -13.17 -3.07 3.35
N MET A 72 -11.93 -2.59 3.50
CA MET A 72 -11.49 -1.31 2.94
C MET A 72 -11.72 -1.23 1.43
N PHE A 73 -11.30 -2.26 0.68
CA PHE A 73 -11.47 -2.26 -0.77
C PHE A 73 -12.93 -2.45 -1.16
N THR A 74 -13.70 -3.20 -0.37
CA THR A 74 -15.14 -3.37 -0.58
C THR A 74 -15.88 -2.06 -0.47
N ASP A 75 -15.59 -1.29 0.57
CA ASP A 75 -16.22 0.01 0.84
C ASP A 75 -15.82 1.02 -0.23
N VAL A 76 -14.53 1.08 -0.59
CA VAL A 76 -14.01 2.02 -1.60
C VAL A 76 -14.51 1.69 -3.02
N LEU A 77 -14.68 0.41 -3.35
CA LEU A 77 -15.15 -0.03 -4.68
C LEU A 77 -16.67 -0.24 -4.76
N GLU A 78 -17.38 -0.09 -3.64
CA GLU A 78 -18.82 -0.34 -3.49
C GLU A 78 -19.25 -1.72 -4.04
N LYS A 79 -18.37 -2.72 -3.87
CA LYS A 79 -18.61 -4.10 -4.30
C LYS A 79 -17.80 -5.03 -3.43
N TYR A 80 -18.30 -6.24 -3.22
CA TYR A 80 -17.54 -7.22 -2.43
C TYR A 80 -16.19 -7.52 -3.07
N VAL A 81 -15.15 -7.31 -2.26
CA VAL A 81 -13.74 -7.55 -2.58
C VAL A 81 -13.17 -8.48 -1.51
N ARG A 82 -12.32 -9.41 -1.94
CA ARG A 82 -11.50 -10.23 -1.07
C ARG A 82 -10.03 -10.03 -1.41
N VAL A 83 -9.22 -9.72 -0.41
CA VAL A 83 -7.78 -9.65 -0.52
C VAL A 83 -7.17 -10.91 0.09
N SER A 84 -6.47 -11.72 -0.71
CA SER A 84 -5.93 -13.02 -0.26
C SER A 84 -4.51 -12.94 0.29
N GLU A 85 -3.70 -12.01 -0.20
CA GLU A 85 -2.30 -11.87 0.15
C GLU A 85 -1.78 -10.47 -0.22
N TYR A 86 -0.75 -10.03 0.49
CA TYR A 86 0.03 -8.83 0.18
C TYR A 86 1.53 -9.16 0.12
N PHE A 87 2.30 -8.32 -0.55
CA PHE A 87 3.76 -8.38 -0.58
C PHE A 87 4.34 -7.13 0.04
N LEU A 88 5.38 -7.28 0.86
CA LEU A 88 6.12 -6.15 1.41
C LEU A 88 7.36 -5.89 0.53
N SER A 89 7.57 -4.64 0.15
CA SER A 89 8.73 -4.20 -0.63
C SER A 89 9.17 -2.80 -0.20
N HIS A 90 10.12 -2.21 -0.92
CA HIS A 90 10.61 -0.86 -0.66
C HIS A 90 10.77 -0.06 -1.96
N TYR A 91 10.36 1.20 -1.93
CA TYR A 91 10.74 2.20 -2.92
C TYR A 91 12.00 2.91 -2.44
N VAL A 92 13.15 2.45 -2.95
CA VAL A 92 14.46 3.03 -2.63
C VAL A 92 14.71 4.25 -3.51
N HIS A 93 15.19 5.35 -2.93
CA HIS A 93 15.59 6.58 -3.63
C HIS A 93 14.52 7.16 -4.59
N SER A 94 13.24 6.91 -4.31
CA SER A 94 12.13 7.42 -5.12
C SER A 94 11.47 8.63 -4.49
N PHE A 95 11.39 8.64 -3.16
CA PHE A 95 10.74 9.68 -2.36
C PHE A 95 11.74 10.31 -1.39
N SER A 96 11.49 11.56 -1.01
CA SER A 96 12.11 12.21 0.14
C SER A 96 11.33 11.88 1.42
N ASN A 97 11.93 12.21 2.57
CA ASN A 97 11.30 12.03 3.89
C ASN A 97 9.91 12.70 4.01
N ASN A 98 9.68 13.82 3.30
CA ASN A 98 8.40 14.54 3.28
C ASN A 98 7.42 14.07 2.17
N GLY A 99 7.73 12.97 1.47
CA GLY A 99 6.82 12.35 0.50
C GLY A 99 6.81 12.97 -0.90
N GLN A 100 7.76 13.86 -1.20
CA GLN A 100 7.95 14.38 -2.55
C GLN A 100 8.76 13.40 -3.40
N LEU A 101 8.41 13.25 -4.68
CA LEU A 101 9.23 12.48 -5.61
C LEU A 101 10.57 13.18 -5.83
N LEU A 102 11.68 12.46 -5.68
CA LEU A 102 13.02 13.05 -5.79
C LEU A 102 13.27 13.68 -7.17
N THR A 103 12.68 13.12 -8.21
CA THR A 103 12.75 13.63 -9.59
C THR A 103 12.10 15.01 -9.76
N GLN A 104 11.18 15.40 -8.86
CA GLN A 104 10.49 16.68 -8.88
C GLN A 104 11.22 17.76 -8.07
N ILE A 105 12.16 17.38 -7.20
CA ILE A 105 12.95 18.32 -6.39
C ILE A 105 14.12 18.83 -7.24
N LYS A 106 14.08 20.11 -7.63
CA LYS A 106 15.13 20.74 -8.46
C LYS A 106 16.46 20.87 -7.73
N ASP A 107 16.41 21.18 -6.44
CA ASP A 107 17.58 21.37 -5.60
C ASP A 107 18.08 20.03 -5.07
N VAL A 108 19.20 19.54 -5.61
CA VAL A 108 19.72 18.20 -5.31
C VAL A 108 20.11 18.06 -3.84
N SER A 109 20.59 19.13 -3.19
CA SER A 109 21.00 19.05 -1.77
C SER A 109 19.82 18.87 -0.81
N LYS A 110 18.58 19.03 -1.30
CA LYS A 110 17.34 18.87 -0.53
C LYS A 110 16.64 17.54 -0.78
N ARG A 111 17.24 16.65 -1.59
CA ARG A 111 16.62 15.38 -2.01
C ARG A 111 16.63 14.28 -0.95
N GLU A 112 16.88 14.59 0.33
CA GLU A 112 16.94 13.69 1.49
C GLU A 112 16.22 12.34 1.26
N PRO A 113 16.92 11.34 0.68
CA PRO A 113 16.26 10.20 0.10
C PRO A 113 15.79 9.26 1.20
N TYR A 114 14.59 8.74 1.01
CA TYR A 114 13.93 7.86 1.96
C TYR A 114 13.70 6.48 1.35
N THR A 115 13.91 5.43 2.14
CA THR A 115 13.59 4.05 1.78
C THR A 115 12.18 3.74 2.24
N ALA A 116 11.20 4.02 1.38
CA ALA A 116 9.79 3.91 1.76
C ALA A 116 9.31 2.44 1.70
N PRO A 117 8.87 1.82 2.82
CA PRO A 117 8.22 0.53 2.76
C PRO A 117 6.92 0.64 1.95
N SER A 118 6.57 -0.43 1.25
CA SER A 118 5.36 -0.53 0.43
C SER A 118 4.65 -1.85 0.60
N ILE A 119 3.32 -1.78 0.71
CA ILE A 119 2.42 -2.92 0.71
C ILE A 119 1.84 -3.04 -0.71
N ILE A 120 2.16 -4.14 -1.37
CA ILE A 120 1.82 -4.40 -2.77
C ILE A 120 0.74 -5.48 -2.83
N PHE A 121 -0.35 -5.18 -3.52
CA PHE A 121 -1.42 -6.11 -3.83
C PHE A 121 -1.44 -6.36 -5.34
N HIS A 122 -0.96 -7.52 -5.76
CA HIS A 122 -1.13 -7.94 -7.16
C HIS A 122 -2.61 -8.13 -7.47
N ALA A 123 -3.02 -7.83 -8.71
CA ALA A 123 -4.41 -7.96 -9.14
C ALA A 123 -4.95 -9.38 -8.91
N ARG A 124 -4.11 -10.41 -9.07
CA ARG A 124 -4.47 -11.82 -8.78
C ARG A 124 -4.90 -12.08 -7.33
N ASN A 125 -4.52 -11.20 -6.40
CA ASN A 125 -4.82 -11.31 -4.98
C ASN A 125 -6.00 -10.42 -4.54
N ILE A 126 -6.59 -9.64 -5.46
CA ILE A 126 -7.77 -8.81 -5.20
C ILE A 126 -8.93 -9.40 -5.99
N LEU A 127 -9.82 -10.12 -5.32
CA LEU A 127 -10.79 -11.02 -5.93
C LEU A 127 -12.24 -10.55 -5.69
N ASP A 128 -13.13 -10.83 -6.65
CA ASP A 128 -14.58 -10.70 -6.49
C ASP A 128 -15.20 -11.89 -5.73
N VAL A 129 -16.52 -11.87 -5.51
CA VAL A 129 -17.29 -12.97 -4.88
C VAL A 129 -17.15 -14.32 -5.58
N LYS A 130 -16.71 -14.35 -6.85
CA LYS A 130 -16.50 -15.56 -7.65
C LYS A 130 -15.03 -15.97 -7.68
N GLY A 131 -14.16 -15.33 -6.91
CA GLY A 131 -12.73 -15.59 -6.89
C GLY A 131 -12.00 -15.09 -8.13
N LYS A 132 -12.57 -14.11 -8.86
CA LYS A 132 -11.94 -13.55 -10.06
C LYS A 132 -11.22 -12.23 -9.77
N PRO A 133 -10.02 -12.00 -10.33
CA PRO A 133 -9.28 -10.75 -10.17
C PRO A 133 -10.08 -9.53 -10.57
N ILE A 134 -10.10 -8.52 -9.70
CA ILE A 134 -10.68 -7.22 -9.97
C ILE A 134 -9.68 -6.40 -10.79
N ASP A 135 -10.20 -5.68 -11.80
CA ASP A 135 -9.38 -4.75 -12.58
C ASP A 135 -8.87 -3.61 -11.68
N ILE A 136 -7.55 -3.52 -11.51
CA ILE A 136 -6.85 -2.55 -10.66
C ILE A 136 -7.12 -1.11 -11.06
N ARG A 137 -7.50 -0.87 -12.33
CA ARG A 137 -7.88 0.46 -12.83
C ARG A 137 -9.17 0.97 -12.21
N GLN A 138 -9.95 0.09 -11.57
CA GLN A 138 -11.11 0.49 -10.79
C GLN A 138 -10.74 1.30 -9.54
N PHE A 139 -9.51 1.19 -9.04
CA PHE A 139 -8.95 2.12 -8.06
C PHE A 139 -8.53 3.41 -8.77
N ASP A 140 -9.53 4.17 -9.23
CA ASP A 140 -9.34 5.48 -9.84
C ASP A 140 -8.71 6.50 -8.86
N LYS A 141 -8.46 7.72 -9.35
CA LYS A 141 -7.79 8.76 -8.55
C LYS A 141 -8.52 9.01 -7.22
N LEU A 142 -9.84 9.17 -7.24
CA LEU A 142 -10.63 9.48 -6.05
C LEU A 142 -10.55 8.33 -5.03
N LYS A 143 -10.68 7.09 -5.49
CA LYS A 143 -10.59 5.90 -4.64
C LYS A 143 -9.21 5.73 -4.01
N ARG A 144 -8.15 6.04 -4.76
CA ARG A 144 -6.79 6.06 -4.21
C ARG A 144 -6.62 7.16 -3.16
N GLU A 145 -7.17 8.35 -3.36
CA GLU A 145 -7.15 9.43 -2.37
C GLU A 145 -7.92 9.06 -1.09
N MET A 146 -9.05 8.36 -1.21
CA MET A 146 -9.80 7.81 -0.07
C MET A 146 -8.96 6.80 0.72
N LEU A 147 -8.32 5.84 0.02
CA LEU A 147 -7.41 4.87 0.63
C LEU A 147 -6.21 5.55 1.28
N GLN A 148 -5.58 6.54 0.63
CA GLN A 148 -4.48 7.31 1.20
C GLN A 148 -4.88 7.95 2.53
N THR A 149 -6.01 8.64 2.55
CA THR A 149 -6.53 9.32 3.74
C THR A 149 -6.76 8.31 4.87
N LEU A 150 -7.44 7.21 4.58
CA LEU A 150 -7.70 6.15 5.56
C LEU A 150 -6.41 5.54 6.12
N MET A 151 -5.48 5.19 5.23
CA MET A 151 -4.24 4.51 5.61
C MET A 151 -3.28 5.42 6.39
N ILE A 152 -3.30 6.74 6.18
CA ILE A 152 -2.56 7.69 7.02
C ILE A 152 -2.97 7.53 8.48
N PHE A 153 -4.28 7.49 8.74
CA PHE A 153 -4.81 7.32 10.09
C PHE A 153 -4.52 5.93 10.67
N LEU A 154 -4.70 4.86 9.87
CA LEU A 154 -4.51 3.50 10.35
C LEU A 154 -3.04 3.15 10.64
N MET A 155 -2.12 3.66 9.81
CA MET A 155 -0.68 3.39 9.95
C MET A 155 0.04 4.41 10.83
N ASN A 156 -0.61 5.53 11.17
CA ASN A 156 0.02 6.68 11.83
C ASN A 156 1.29 7.13 11.09
N ALA A 157 1.25 7.14 9.76
CA ALA A 157 2.37 7.59 8.92
C ALA A 157 2.26 9.09 8.65
N SER A 158 3.40 9.77 8.49
CA SER A 158 3.46 11.18 8.12
C SER A 158 2.83 11.47 6.74
N TRP A 159 2.90 10.51 5.82
CA TRP A 159 2.22 10.54 4.53
C TRP A 159 2.02 9.12 3.99
N ILE A 160 1.03 8.95 3.09
CA ILE A 160 0.80 7.73 2.32
C ILE A 160 0.57 8.12 0.86
N HIS A 161 1.20 7.38 -0.06
CA HIS A 161 0.90 7.41 -1.49
C HIS A 161 0.28 6.09 -1.92
N VAL A 162 -0.84 6.13 -2.66
CA VAL A 162 -1.43 4.93 -3.27
C VAL A 162 -1.30 5.04 -4.78
N SER A 163 -0.68 4.04 -5.38
CA SER A 163 -0.42 3.98 -6.82
C SER A 163 -0.92 2.68 -7.41
N ILE A 164 -1.17 2.69 -8.73
CA ILE A 164 -1.44 1.48 -9.50
C ILE A 164 -0.40 1.36 -10.60
N SER A 165 0.04 0.14 -10.85
CA SER A 165 0.79 -0.25 -12.04
C SER A 165 -0.09 -1.17 -12.87
N PHE A 166 -0.12 -0.95 -14.18
CA PHE A 166 -0.80 -1.85 -15.11
C PHE A 166 -0.08 -1.81 -16.45
N GLU A 167 0.05 -2.96 -17.10
CA GLU A 167 0.61 -3.01 -18.45
C GLU A 167 -0.35 -2.33 -19.45
N TYR A 168 0.16 -1.34 -20.18
CA TYR A 168 -0.57 -0.75 -21.29
C TYR A 168 -0.48 -1.69 -22.49
N GLU A 169 -1.49 -2.55 -22.68
CA GLU A 169 -1.66 -3.21 -23.97
C GLU A 169 -1.94 -2.13 -25.01
N LYS A 170 -0.95 -1.81 -25.85
CA LYS A 170 -1.18 -1.03 -27.07
C LYS A 170 -2.30 -1.73 -27.83
N ALA A 171 -3.42 -1.02 -28.05
CA ALA A 171 -4.46 -1.49 -28.94
C ALA A 171 -3.81 -1.95 -30.25
N LYS A 172 -3.99 -3.22 -30.64
CA LYS A 172 -3.60 -3.70 -31.95
C LYS A 172 -4.38 -2.88 -32.97
N THR A 173 -3.73 -1.91 -33.59
CA THR A 173 -4.24 -1.26 -34.80
C THR A 173 -4.43 -2.36 -35.83
N LYS A 174 -5.71 -2.59 -36.19
CA LYS A 174 -6.08 -3.45 -37.33
C LYS A 174 -5.63 -2.83 -38.64
#